data_AF-C0G5H5-F1
#
_entry.id   AF-C0G5H5-F1
#
_cell.length_a   1.000
_cell.length_b   1.000
_cell.length_c   1.000
_cell.angle_alpha   90.00
_cell.angle_beta   90.00
_cell.angle_gamma   90.00
#
_symmetry.space_group_name_H-M   'P 1'
#
loop_
_entity.id
_entity.type
_entity.pdbx_description
1 polymer ?
#
loop_
_entity_poly.entity_id
_entity_poly.type
_entity_poly.pdbx_seq_one_letter_code
_entity_poly.pdbx_strand_id
1 'polypeptide(L)'
;MSTSARLRKHSVSIRGHATSYTLEDPFFKIIEEIAAARNMTVAALVAEIDSRRERTINLSSALRLHVLDWLKSKLPESNSCPP
;
A
#
# COMPACT_ATOMS: atom_id res chain seq x y z
N MET A 1 -13.09 -15.09 -9.80
CA MET A 1 -11.75 -14.71 -10.29
C MET A 1 -10.74 -15.15 -9.23
N SER A 2 -9.97 -16.22 -9.48
CA SER A 2 -8.95 -16.69 -8.55
C SER A 2 -7.77 -15.74 -8.57
N THR A 3 -7.79 -14.73 -7.70
CA THR A 3 -6.63 -13.89 -7.44
C THR A 3 -5.59 -14.79 -6.77
N SER A 4 -4.67 -15.37 -7.54
CA SER A 4 -3.50 -16.05 -6.99
C SER A 4 -2.75 -15.05 -6.11
N ALA A 5 -3.01 -15.09 -4.81
CA ALA A 5 -2.34 -14.30 -3.79
C ALA A 5 -0.92 -14.84 -3.59
N ARG A 6 -0.11 -14.74 -4.64
CA ARG A 6 1.29 -15.15 -4.58
C ARG A 6 2.01 -14.11 -3.73
N LEU A 7 2.24 -14.44 -2.47
CA LEU A 7 3.11 -13.69 -1.57
C LEU A 7 4.48 -13.58 -2.23
N ARG A 8 4.87 -12.36 -2.61
CA ARG A 8 6.21 -12.09 -3.12
C ARG A 8 7.00 -11.32 -2.06
N LYS A 9 8.22 -11.77 -1.81
CA LYS A 9 9.17 -11.04 -0.99
C LYS A 9 9.80 -9.95 -1.86
N HIS A 10 9.63 -8.71 -1.45
CA HIS A 10 10.28 -7.55 -2.03
C HIS A 10 11.34 -7.05 -1.05
N SER A 11 12.54 -6.80 -1.56
CA SER A 11 13.57 -6.11 -0.80
C SER A 11 13.70 -4.71 -1.37
N VAL A 12 13.49 -3.70 -0.52
CA VAL A 12 13.59 -2.31 -0.92
C VAL A 12 14.59 -1.61 -0.02
N SER A 13 15.47 -0.82 -0.62
CA SER A 13 16.38 0.04 0.12
C SER A 13 15.68 1.37 0.35
N ILE A 14 15.33 1.65 1.59
CA ILE A 14 14.67 2.91 1.98
C ILE A 14 15.61 3.64 2.95
N ARG A 15 16.00 4.87 2.58
CA ARG A 15 16.79 5.79 3.43
C ARG A 15 18.01 5.12 4.09
N GLY A 16 18.75 4.30 3.33
CA GLY A 16 19.98 3.63 3.79
C GLY A 16 19.78 2.36 4.61
N HIS A 17 18.54 1.92 4.84
CA HIS A 17 18.23 0.65 5.50
C HIS A 17 17.53 -0.30 4.51
N ALA A 18 18.03 -1.54 4.41
CA ALA A 18 17.42 -2.57 3.59
C ALA A 18 16.19 -3.14 4.33
N THR A 19 15.00 -2.79 3.85
CA THR A 19 13.75 -3.33 4.39
C THR A 19 13.26 -4.45 3.50
N SER A 20 13.22 -5.66 4.04
CA SER A 20 12.60 -6.81 3.39
C SER A 20 11.14 -6.91 3.84
N TYR A 21 10.22 -6.96 2.89
CA TYR A 21 8.80 -7.10 3.17
C TYR A 21 8.15 -8.11 2.22
N THR A 22 7.14 -8.82 2.69
CA THR A 22 6.36 -9.75 1.87
C THR A 22 5.00 -9.12 1.62
N LEU A 23 4.61 -8.99 0.37
CA LEU A 23 3.34 -8.40 -0.02
C LEU A 23 2.68 -9.25 -1.10
N GLU A 24 1.35 -9.32 -1.08
CA GLU A 24 0.58 -10.00 -2.10
C GLU A 24 0.53 -9.12 -3.36
N ASP A 25 0.65 -9.77 -4.52
CA ASP A 25 0.54 -9.17 -5.87
C ASP A 25 -0.63 -8.16 -6.02
N PRO A 26 -1.88 -8.44 -5.56
CA PRO A 26 -2.97 -7.47 -5.66
C PRO A 26 -2.75 -6.19 -4.84
N PHE A 27 -2.10 -6.26 -3.68
CA PHE A 27 -1.77 -5.04 -2.93
C PHE A 27 -0.71 -4.22 -3.66
N PHE A 28 0.28 -4.88 -4.27
CA PHE A 28 1.32 -4.17 -5.04
C PHE A 28 0.71 -3.40 -6.22
N LYS A 29 -0.21 -4.01 -6.97
CA LYS A 29 -0.93 -3.32 -8.05
C LYS A 29 -1.66 -2.06 -7.57
N ILE A 30 -2.35 -2.14 -6.44
CA ILE A 30 -3.05 -0.95 -5.91
C ILE A 30 -2.04 0.11 -5.46
N ILE A 31 -0.90 -0.28 -4.90
CA ILE A 31 0.18 0.67 -4.58
C ILE A 31 0.72 1.33 -5.85
N GLU A 32 0.87 0.59 -6.95
CA GLU A 32 1.21 1.15 -8.27
C GLU A 32 0.16 2.14 -8.74
N GLU A 33 -1.13 1.83 -8.59
CA GLU A 33 -2.23 2.74 -8.93
C GLU A 33 -2.23 4.01 -8.07
N ILE A 34 -1.99 3.88 -6.76
CA ILE A 34 -1.88 5.04 -5.84
C ILE A 34 -0.68 5.90 -6.23
N ALA A 35 0.46 5.27 -6.52
CA ALA A 35 1.67 5.96 -6.92
C ALA A 35 1.45 6.70 -8.25
N ALA A 36 0.83 6.06 -9.24
CA ALA A 36 0.46 6.67 -10.51
C ALA A 36 -0.53 7.85 -10.31
N ALA A 37 -1.56 7.67 -9.48
CA ALA A 37 -2.53 8.73 -9.17
C ALA A 37 -1.90 9.94 -8.46
N ARG A 38 -0.84 9.73 -7.66
CA ARG A 38 -0.07 10.79 -6.99
C ARG A 38 1.11 11.31 -7.81
N ASN A 39 1.34 10.77 -9.02
CA ASN A 39 2.51 11.09 -9.85
C ASN A 39 3.86 10.82 -9.14
N MET A 40 3.92 9.74 -8.35
CA MET A 40 5.10 9.33 -7.57
C MET A 40 5.54 7.93 -7.96
N THR A 41 6.77 7.56 -7.65
CA THR A 41 7.22 6.16 -7.80
C THR A 41 6.76 5.31 -6.61
N VAL A 42 6.57 4.01 -6.83
CA VAL A 42 6.25 3.05 -5.75
C VAL A 42 7.29 3.13 -4.64
N ALA A 43 8.57 3.23 -4.98
CA ALA A 43 9.64 3.36 -3.99
C ALA A 43 9.50 4.63 -3.13
N ALA A 44 9.11 5.77 -3.73
CA ALA A 44 8.88 7.02 -3.00
C ALA A 44 7.65 6.93 -2.08
N LEU A 45 6.55 6.35 -2.57
CA LEU A 45 5.35 6.13 -1.75
C LEU A 45 5.64 5.19 -0.58
N VAL A 46 6.34 4.08 -0.83
CA VAL A 46 6.75 3.14 0.21
C VAL A 46 7.70 3.82 1.19
N ALA A 47 8.63 4.69 0.74
CA ALA A 47 9.52 5.45 1.62
C ALA A 47 8.79 6.50 2.47
N GLU A 48 7.72 7.11 1.96
CA GLU A 48 6.85 8.01 2.72
C GLU A 48 6.11 7.24 3.83
N ILE A 49 5.50 6.11 3.49
CA ILE A 49 4.81 5.22 4.44
C ILE A 49 5.80 4.68 5.48
N ASP A 50 7.01 4.33 5.05
CA ASP A 50 8.11 3.90 5.91
C ASP A 50 8.60 5.00 6.86
N SER A 51 8.55 6.26 6.43
CA SER A 51 8.95 7.40 7.27
C SER A 51 7.87 7.81 8.25
N ARG A 52 6.59 7.52 7.94
CA ARG A 52 5.44 7.81 8.80
C ARG A 52 5.11 6.69 9.78
N ARG A 53 5.56 5.45 9.53
CA ARG A 53 5.34 4.31 10.44
C ARG A 53 6.25 4.36 11.66
N GLU A 54 5.78 3.78 12.76
CA GLU A 54 6.63 3.41 13.88
C GLU A 54 7.55 2.24 13.47
N ARG A 55 8.81 2.27 13.94
CA ARG A 55 9.84 1.26 13.59
C ARG A 55 9.46 -0.16 14.00
N THR A 56 8.51 -0.32 14.92
CA THR A 56 7.96 -1.58 15.42
C THR A 56 6.96 -2.23 14.47
N ILE A 57 6.40 -1.51 13.49
CA ILE A 57 5.37 -2.04 12.59
C ILE A 57 5.99 -2.54 11.28
N ASN A 58 5.67 -3.78 10.90
CA ASN A 58 6.10 -4.38 9.63
C ASN A 58 5.61 -3.57 8.42
N LEU A 59 6.50 -3.35 7.45
CA LEU A 59 6.21 -2.56 6.24
C LEU A 59 5.01 -3.15 5.47
N SER A 60 4.92 -4.48 5.41
CA SER A 60 3.78 -5.20 4.84
C SER A 60 2.44 -4.77 5.44
N SER A 61 2.35 -4.67 6.76
CA SER A 61 1.12 -4.27 7.45
C SER A 61 0.79 -2.81 7.17
N ALA A 62 1.79 -1.93 7.20
CA ALA A 62 1.61 -0.51 6.89
C ALA A 62 1.11 -0.30 5.44
N LEU A 63 1.67 -1.05 4.47
CA LEU A 63 1.23 -1.00 3.07
C LEU A 63 -0.20 -1.50 2.90
N ARG A 64 -0.57 -2.62 3.55
CA ARG A 64 -1.95 -3.13 3.51
C ARG A 64 -2.95 -2.13 4.08
N LEU A 65 -2.63 -1.49 5.20
CA LEU A 65 -3.48 -0.46 5.81
C LEU A 65 -3.62 0.77 4.92
N HIS A 66 -2.53 1.20 4.27
CA HIS A 66 -2.56 2.34 3.35
C HIS A 66 -3.44 2.07 2.12
N VAL A 67 -3.33 0.87 1.54
CA VAL A 67 -4.19 0.43 0.43
C VAL A 67 -5.66 0.39 0.87
N LEU A 68 -5.94 -0.15 2.06
CA LEU A 68 -7.29 -0.23 2.62
C LEU A 68 -7.90 1.17 2.79
N ASP A 69 -7.15 2.12 3.35
CA ASP A 69 -7.59 3.52 3.53
C ASP A 69 -7.90 4.19 2.20
N TRP A 70 -7.03 4.03 1.20
CA TRP A 70 -7.25 4.58 -0.14
C TRP A 70 -8.48 3.99 -0.83
N LEU A 71 -8.68 2.67 -0.73
CA LEU A 71 -9.88 2.01 -1.25
C LEU A 71 -11.15 2.49 -0.54
N LYS A 72 -11.09 2.66 0.78
CA LYS A 72 -12.20 3.16 1.58
C LYS A 72 -12.57 4.59 1.19
N SER A 73 -11.58 5.45 0.90
CA SER A 73 -11.81 6.80 0.36
C SER A 73 -12.36 6.81 -1.07
N LYS A 74 -12.14 5.75 -1.86
CA LYS A 74 -12.62 5.59 -3.24
C LYS A 74 -14.04 5.03 -3.30
N LEU A 75 -14.45 4.26 -2.31
CA LEU A 75 -15.81 3.77 -2.18
C LEU A 75 -16.69 4.97 -1.80
N PRO A 76 -17.59 5.44 -2.68
CA PRO A 76 -18.61 6.37 -2.25
C PRO A 76 -19.41 5.65 -1.18
N GLU A 77 -19.47 6.21 0.02
CA GLU A 77 -20.48 5.81 0.99
C GLU A 77 -21.82 6.09 0.33
N SER A 78 -22.45 5.06 -0.26
CA SER A 78 -23.82 5.10 -0.76
C SER A 78 -24.79 5.21 0.41
N ASN A 79 -24.66 6.28 1.20
CA ASN A 79 -25.61 6.72 2.20
C ASN A 79 -26.25 8.02 1.70
N SER A 80 -26.90 7.96 0.55
CA SER A 80 -27.85 8.97 0.11
C SER A 80 -29.23 8.32 0.00
N CYS A 81 -29.88 8.16 1.15
CA CYS A 81 -31.33 8.02 1.21
C CYS A 81 -31.84 9.31 1.86
N PRO A 82 -32.26 10.34 1.09
CA PRO A 82 -32.91 11.48 1.68
C PRO A 82 -34.36 11.12 2.11
N PRO A 83 -34.90 11.79 3.14
CA PRO A 83 -36.20 11.51 3.75
C PRO A 83 -37.41 11.87 2.87
#